data_AF-A0A5M5BUH2-F1
#
_entry.id   AF-A0A5M5BUH2-F1
#
_cell.length_a   1.000
_cell.length_b   1.000
_cell.length_c   1.000
_cell.angle_alpha   90.00
_cell.angle_beta   90.00
_cell.angle_gamma   90.00
#
_symmetry.space_group_name_H-M   'P 1'
#
loop_
_entity.id
_entity.type
_entity.pdbx_description
1 polymer ?
#
loop_
_entity_poly.entity_id
_entity_poly.type
_entity_poly.pdbx_seq_one_letter_code
_entity_poly.pdbx_strand_id
1 'polypeptide(L)' 'MKLKTFLIVGCLGGLFTLSSCTAPTNVKDYSAYVNPFIGTGGHGHTFPGAVVPHGMIQPSPDTRIDGWEACSGYY' A
#
# COMPACT_ATOMS: atom_id res chain seq x y z
N MET A 1 -15.24 -42.23 27.76
CA MET A 1 -15.75 -40.84 27.80
C MET A 1 -14.62 -39.79 27.85
N LYS A 2 -13.50 -40.02 28.56
CA LYS A 2 -12.43 -39.02 28.74
C LYS A 2 -11.61 -38.65 27.47
N LEU A 3 -11.43 -39.55 26.51
CA LEU A 3 -10.63 -39.30 25.30
C LEU A 3 -11.29 -38.32 24.31
N LYS A 4 -12.63 -38.37 24.18
CA LYS A 4 -13.40 -37.44 23.34
C LYS A 4 -13.35 -36.01 23.91
N THR A 5 -13.36 -35.88 25.24
CA THR A 5 -13.24 -34.59 25.94
C THR A 5 -11.87 -33.93 25.72
N PHE A 6 -10.77 -34.70 25.72
CA PHE A 6 -9.43 -34.16 25.43
C PHE A 6 -9.27 -33.66 23.98
N LEU A 7 -9.81 -34.38 23.00
CA LEU A 7 -9.79 -33.95 21.59
C LEU A 7 -10.59 -32.66 21.36
N ILE A 8 -11.75 -32.52 22.01
CA ILE A 8 -12.59 -31.32 21.89
C ILE A 8 -11.92 -30.11 22.54
N VAL A 9 -11.29 -30.27 23.72
CA VAL A 9 -10.58 -29.16 24.40
C VAL A 9 -9.32 -28.74 23.63
N GLY A 10 -8.59 -29.67 23.01
CA GLY A 10 -7.46 -29.36 22.14
C GLY A 10 -7.85 -28.59 20.87
N CYS A 11 -8.95 -29.00 20.21
CA CYS A 11 -9.49 -28.28 19.06
C CYS A 11 -10.05 -26.89 19.42
N LEU A 12 -10.72 -26.73 20.56
CA LEU A 12 -11.19 -25.42 21.02
C LEU A 12 -10.05 -24.47 21.41
N GLY A 13 -9.00 -24.99 22.05
CA GLY A 13 -7.81 -24.21 22.41
C GLY A 13 -7.02 -23.73 21.19
N GLY A 14 -6.82 -24.60 20.19
CA GLY A 14 -6.14 -24.23 18.94
C GLY A 14 -6.90 -23.22 18.08
N LEU A 15 -8.24 -23.28 18.09
CA LEU A 15 -9.08 -22.34 17.36
C LEU A 15 -9.04 -20.93 18.00
N PHE A 16 -8.93 -20.85 19.33
CA PHE A 16 -8.84 -19.56 20.04
C PHE A 16 -7.51 -18.84 19.81
N THR A 17 -6.40 -19.59 19.65
CA THR A 17 -5.08 -19.00 19.35
C THR A 17 -4.95 -18.43 17.94
N LEU A 18 -5.74 -18.91 16.97
CA LEU A 18 -5.72 -18.42 15.59
C LEU A 18 -6.43 -17.08 15.40
N SER A 19 -7.37 -16.72 16.28
CA SER A 19 -8.12 -15.45 16.19
C SER A 19 -7.41 -14.25 16.84
N SER A 20 -6.25 -14.44 17.48
CA SER A 20 -5.55 -13.34 18.18
C SER A 20 -4.73 -12.42 17.26
N CYS A 21 -4.52 -12.80 15.99
CA CYS A 21 -3.77 -12.00 15.01
C CYS A 21 -4.71 -11.40 13.95
N THR A 22 -5.69 -10.60 14.38
CA THR A 22 -6.46 -9.74 13.47
C THR A 22 -6.11 -8.29 13.77
N ALA A 23 -5.46 -7.62 12.81
CA ALA A 23 -5.26 -6.19 12.87
C ALA A 23 -6.61 -5.46 12.71
N PRO A 24 -6.85 -4.32 13.39
CA PRO A 24 -8.07 -3.55 13.21
C PRO A 24 -8.16 -3.05 11.76
N THR A 25 -9.19 -3.48 11.04
CA THR A 25 -9.44 -3.17 9.62
C THR A 25 -10.16 -1.84 9.39
N ASN A 26 -10.44 -1.07 10.44
CA ASN A 26 -11.25 0.15 10.36
C ASN A 26 -10.40 1.44 10.41
N VAL A 27 -9.23 1.41 9.77
CA VAL A 27 -8.47 2.64 9.52
C VAL A 27 -8.92 3.18 8.17
N LYS A 28 -9.46 4.41 8.16
CA LYS A 28 -9.81 5.09 6.92
C LYS A 28 -8.52 5.36 6.12
N ASP A 29 -8.43 4.75 4.94
CA ASP A 29 -7.33 5.00 4.01
C ASP A 29 -7.58 6.31 3.25
N TYR A 30 -6.84 7.35 3.62
CA TYR A 30 -6.88 8.63 2.91
C TYR A 30 -6.03 8.63 1.64
N SER A 31 -5.08 7.71 1.49
CA SER A 31 -4.23 7.64 0.30
C SER A 31 -5.02 7.21 -0.94
N ALA A 32 -6.14 6.51 -0.75
CA ALA A 32 -7.09 6.15 -1.80
C ALA A 32 -7.67 7.36 -2.57
N TYR A 33 -7.60 8.57 -2.03
CA TYR A 33 -8.03 9.79 -2.72
C TYR A 33 -6.95 10.39 -3.64
N VAL A 34 -5.70 9.91 -3.55
CA VAL A 34 -4.57 10.46 -4.32
C VAL A 34 -4.50 9.78 -5.68
N ASN A 35 -4.44 10.59 -6.75
CA ASN A 35 -4.14 10.12 -8.10
C ASN A 35 -2.79 10.71 -8.57
N PRO A 36 -1.70 9.92 -8.60
CA PRO A 36 -0.37 10.38 -9.03
C PRO A 36 -0.28 10.88 -10.48
N PHE A 37 -1.28 10.60 -11.32
CA PHE A 37 -1.32 11.06 -12.71
C PHE A 37 -1.83 12.49 -12.86
N ILE A 38 -2.37 13.11 -11.80
CA ILE A 38 -2.80 14.51 -11.86
C ILE A 38 -1.54 15.39 -11.98
N GLY A 39 -1.48 16.17 -13.07
CA GLY A 39 -0.36 17.07 -13.37
C GLY A 39 0.79 16.45 -14.18
N THR A 40 0.69 15.20 -14.63
CA THR A 40 1.74 14.59 -15.45
C THR A 40 1.74 15.10 -16.89
N GLY A 41 0.59 15.54 -17.40
CA GLY A 41 0.46 16.13 -18.74
C GLY A 41 0.44 17.66 -18.73
N GLY A 42 0.58 18.27 -19.92
CA GLY A 42 0.62 19.73 -20.06
C GLY A 42 1.80 20.35 -19.30
N HIS A 43 1.59 21.48 -18.63
CA HIS A 43 2.62 22.21 -17.86
C HIS A 43 2.63 21.89 -16.36
N GLY A 44 2.09 20.73 -15.95
CA GLY A 44 2.03 20.35 -14.53
C GLY A 44 3.38 19.85 -13.99
N HIS A 45 4.10 19.09 -14.81
CA HIS A 45 5.44 18.56 -14.50
C HIS A 45 5.51 17.74 -13.19
N THR A 46 4.46 16.97 -12.89
CA THR A 46 4.52 15.95 -11.82
C THR A 46 5.02 14.61 -12.37
N PHE A 47 5.23 13.63 -11.50
CA PHE A 47 5.61 12.27 -11.89
C PHE A 47 4.83 11.24 -11.06
N PRO A 48 4.47 10.07 -11.63
CA PRO A 48 3.62 9.07 -10.95
C PRO A 48 4.41 8.09 -10.06
N GLY A 49 5.73 8.24 -9.99
CA GLY A 49 6.64 7.39 -9.22
C GLY A 49 6.39 7.39 -7.71
N ALA A 50 6.85 6.32 -7.05
CA ALA A 50 6.66 6.14 -5.62
C ALA A 50 7.60 7.05 -4.82
N VAL A 51 7.07 7.75 -3.82
CA VAL A 51 7.88 8.58 -2.92
C VAL A 51 7.23 8.62 -1.53
N VAL A 52 8.04 8.60 -0.48
CA VAL A 52 7.58 8.86 0.89
C VAL A 52 7.58 10.38 1.15
N PRO A 53 6.79 10.91 2.09
CA PRO A 53 6.79 12.33 2.39
C PRO A 53 8.21 12.87 2.65
N HIS A 54 8.65 13.84 1.84
CA HIS A 54 10.01 14.43 1.88
C HIS A 54 11.16 13.43 1.67
N GLY A 55 10.91 12.32 0.96
CA GLY A 55 11.92 11.32 0.64
C GLY A 55 13.00 11.87 -0.30
N MET A 56 14.24 11.41 -0.11
CA MET A 56 15.39 11.79 -0.95
C MET A 56 15.35 11.14 -2.34
N ILE A 57 14.74 9.96 -2.45
CA ILE A 57 14.77 9.12 -3.66
C ILE A 57 13.37 9.03 -4.26
N GLN A 58 13.27 9.34 -5.56
CA GLN A 58 12.03 9.46 -6.32
C GLN A 58 12.08 8.55 -7.56
N PRO A 59 11.97 7.22 -7.39
CA PRO A 59 11.98 6.29 -8.52
C PRO A 59 10.68 6.42 -9.32
N SER A 60 10.80 6.77 -10.58
CA SER A 60 9.69 6.96 -11.53
C SER A 60 10.12 6.48 -12.92
N PRO A 61 9.20 6.04 -13.80
CA PRO A 61 9.51 5.84 -15.21
C PRO A 61 9.81 7.17 -15.90
N ASP A 62 10.70 7.12 -16.89
CA ASP A 62 10.94 8.21 -17.84
C ASP A 62 10.26 7.87 -19.18
N THR A 63 9.40 8.78 -19.68
CA THR A 63 8.77 8.65 -21.01
C THR A 63 9.35 9.62 -22.03
N ARG A 64 9.91 10.74 -21.55
CA ARG A 64 10.62 11.74 -22.36
C ARG A 64 11.67 12.44 -21.49
N ILE A 65 12.90 12.55 -21.97
CA ILE A 65 14.06 13.02 -21.19
C ILE A 65 14.66 14.33 -21.73
N ASP A 66 13.96 14.96 -22.68
CA ASP A 66 14.39 16.18 -23.35
C ASP A 66 13.32 17.28 -23.30
N GLY A 67 13.80 18.52 -23.22
CA GLY A 67 12.97 19.72 -23.19
C GLY A 67 12.36 20.07 -21.82
N TRP A 68 11.86 21.29 -21.70
CA TRP A 68 11.25 21.79 -20.46
C TRP A 68 9.90 21.12 -20.15
N GLU A 69 9.15 20.77 -21.20
CA GLU A 69 7.82 20.16 -21.08
C GLU A 69 7.82 18.85 -20.27
N ALA A 70 8.90 18.08 -20.31
CA ALA A 70 9.07 16.82 -19.57
C ALA A 70 10.16 16.92 -18.49
N CYS A 71 10.29 18.07 -17.81
CA CYS A 71 11.34 18.26 -16.80
C CYS A 71 11.28 17.31 -15.59
N SER A 72 10.13 16.66 -15.35
CA SER A 72 9.99 15.59 -14.34
C SER A 72 10.41 14.20 -14.84
N GLY A 73 10.76 14.05 -16.12
CA GLY A 73 11.06 12.78 -16.79
C GLY A 73 9.82 12.06 -17.34
N TYR A 74 8.62 12.42 -16.88
CA TYR A 74 7.35 11.79 -17.29
C TYR A 74 6.38 12.82 -17.88
N TYR A 75 5.81 12.49 -19.04
CA TYR A 75 4.80 13.26 -19.77
C TYR A 75 3.72 12.35 -20.35
#